data_AF-A0A4Q2KM25-F1
#
_entry.id   AF-A0A4Q2KM25-F1
#
_cell.length_a   1.000
_cell.length_b   1.000
_cell.length_c   1.000
_cell.angle_alpha   90.00
_cell.angle_beta   90.00
_cell.angle_gamma   90.00
#
_symmetry.space_group_name_H-M   'P 1'
#
loop_
_entity.id
_entity.type
_entity.pdbx_description
1 polymer ?
#
loop_
_entity_poly.entity_id
_entity_poly.type
_entity_poly.pdbx_seq_one_letter_code
_entity_poly.pdbx_strand_id
1 'polypeptide(L)'
;MTFRTPALALGLLAAATAASGIAQDQSTQGVQDQLVMTLNDGVDDPDALTFDWPMLSIGTGQYEAGPTGVTVIRFGRKVHGAVDVRGGGPGTVNAPYLDLGYVQPELDAVVLAGGSWYGLEAVTAVNTAMKDDGYRGGHWNNVGLAVGSIIYDFGGRRLNEIYPDKRLAQAAYRAAQPGIFPVGPYGAGRSAMTGGLFGCNARSGQGAAFRQIGDVKIVVFTVVNALGVVTDRDGKVVACHAGSGWPEDLAAHELLNASPASLGLDWNGERAAEPERKNTTISLVVTNRSMSSAELKRLAVQVHTSMARGIQPFATELDGDVLYAVSTGEVEAGPGDGLVTAEIGAVASELMWDAILSSVPEQPSAPPPVQSGGDASDLQDFVRTYRFSPLASLEVTAEGGRLFGRATGERDVFAIRKGEPVELQPSGPNQFVIPGRYPFSVRFEGDEIVVNPGRWQQVGTRH
;
A
#
# COMPACT_ATOMS: atom_id res chain seq x y z
N MET A 1 75.84 -17.10 -15.26
CA MET A 1 75.11 -16.46 -14.14
C MET A 1 73.63 -16.75 -14.32
N THR A 2 73.18 -17.86 -13.74
CA THR A 2 71.80 -18.36 -13.75
C THR A 2 71.08 -17.80 -12.53
N PHE A 3 70.14 -16.87 -12.74
CA PHE A 3 69.30 -16.36 -11.66
C PHE A 3 68.08 -17.28 -11.47
N ARG A 4 67.97 -17.82 -10.26
CA ARG A 4 66.85 -18.63 -9.76
C ARG A 4 65.67 -17.73 -9.40
N THR A 5 64.49 -18.09 -9.89
CA THR A 5 63.18 -17.65 -9.36
C THR A 5 62.85 -18.42 -8.08
N PRO A 6 62.33 -17.79 -7.01
CA PRO A 6 61.72 -18.50 -5.90
C PRO A 6 60.20 -18.66 -6.14
N ALA A 7 59.72 -19.88 -5.95
CA ALA A 7 58.30 -20.22 -5.91
C ALA A 7 57.70 -19.76 -4.57
N LEU A 8 56.60 -19.00 -4.60
CA LEU A 8 55.76 -18.77 -3.43
C LEU A 8 54.83 -19.96 -3.23
N ALA A 9 54.97 -20.66 -2.10
CA ALA A 9 54.03 -21.66 -1.64
C ALA A 9 52.79 -20.98 -1.03
N LEU A 10 51.63 -21.18 -1.63
CA LEU A 10 50.33 -20.83 -1.04
C LEU A 10 49.90 -21.97 -0.12
N GLY A 11 49.93 -21.75 1.19
CA GLY A 11 49.35 -22.68 2.17
C GLY A 11 47.83 -22.53 2.20
N LEU A 12 47.09 -23.58 1.84
CA LEU A 12 45.66 -23.68 2.11
C LEU A 12 45.44 -23.97 3.60
N LEU A 13 44.89 -22.99 4.34
CA LEU A 13 44.20 -23.27 5.61
C LEU A 13 42.78 -23.72 5.29
N ALA A 14 42.48 -25.00 5.52
CA ALA A 14 41.11 -25.51 5.54
C ALA A 14 40.49 -25.18 6.92
N ALA A 15 39.63 -24.17 6.97
CA ALA A 15 38.74 -23.93 8.11
C ALA A 15 37.47 -24.76 7.90
N ALA A 16 37.29 -25.81 8.69
CA ALA A 16 36.05 -26.58 8.75
C ALA A 16 35.01 -25.77 9.54
N THR A 17 34.08 -25.11 8.84
CA THR A 17 32.87 -24.55 9.46
C THR A 17 31.83 -25.66 9.60
N ALA A 18 31.51 -26.01 10.85
CA ALA A 18 30.36 -26.83 11.16
C ALA A 18 29.09 -26.10 10.71
N ALA A 19 28.41 -26.66 9.70
CA ALA A 19 27.10 -26.19 9.27
C ALA A 19 26.07 -26.58 10.34
N SER A 20 25.76 -25.66 11.25
CA SER A 20 24.51 -25.72 12.02
C SER A 20 23.37 -25.41 11.04
N GLY A 21 22.73 -26.46 10.54
CA GLY A 21 21.51 -26.34 9.74
C GLY A 21 20.45 -25.61 10.54
N ILE A 22 20.09 -24.41 10.08
CA ILE A 22 18.84 -23.77 10.48
C ILE A 22 17.75 -24.63 9.87
N ALA A 23 17.03 -25.39 10.70
CA ALA A 23 15.78 -25.98 10.30
C ALA A 23 14.84 -24.82 9.94
N GLN A 24 14.68 -24.55 8.65
CA GLN A 24 13.62 -23.67 8.18
C GLN A 24 12.30 -24.34 8.56
N ASP A 25 11.52 -23.65 9.37
CA ASP A 25 10.15 -24.03 9.66
C ASP A 25 9.34 -24.02 8.36
N GLN A 26 9.13 -25.20 7.79
CA GLN A 26 8.34 -25.41 6.57
C GLN A 26 6.88 -24.95 6.72
N SER A 27 6.44 -24.58 7.93
CA SER A 27 5.09 -24.10 8.20
C SER A 27 4.75 -22.79 7.46
N THR A 28 5.70 -21.87 7.29
CA THR A 28 5.41 -20.52 6.77
C THR A 28 5.27 -20.47 5.24
N GLN A 29 6.11 -21.22 4.50
CA GLN A 29 5.97 -21.37 3.05
C GLN A 29 4.65 -22.03 2.66
N GLY A 30 4.17 -22.99 3.46
CA GLY A 30 2.87 -23.64 3.24
C GLY A 30 1.69 -22.68 3.31
N VAL A 31 1.77 -21.62 4.13
CA VAL A 31 0.66 -20.66 4.31
C VAL A 31 0.50 -19.76 3.09
N GLN A 32 1.59 -19.16 2.57
CA GLN A 32 1.54 -18.23 1.43
C GLN A 32 0.97 -18.92 0.17
N ASP A 33 1.43 -20.13 -0.15
CA ASP A 33 0.99 -20.89 -1.32
C ASP A 33 -0.47 -21.41 -1.22
N GLN A 34 -1.08 -21.35 -0.04
CA GLN A 34 -2.45 -21.81 0.19
C GLN A 34 -3.46 -20.66 0.32
N LEU A 35 -3.01 -19.41 0.23
CA LEU A 35 -3.88 -18.26 0.39
C LEU A 35 -4.97 -18.22 -0.68
N VAL A 36 -6.18 -17.91 -0.22
CA VAL A 36 -7.33 -17.62 -1.07
C VAL A 36 -7.24 -16.17 -1.53
N MET A 37 -7.20 -16.00 -2.85
CA MET A 37 -7.20 -14.69 -3.50
C MET A 37 -8.62 -14.19 -3.76
N THR A 38 -8.84 -12.91 -3.50
CA THR A 38 -10.03 -12.17 -3.94
C THR A 38 -9.63 -11.29 -5.12
N LEU A 39 -10.37 -11.34 -6.22
CA LEU A 39 -10.08 -10.56 -7.43
C LEU A 39 -11.19 -9.56 -7.70
N ASN A 40 -10.84 -8.37 -8.16
CA ASN A 40 -11.78 -7.29 -8.51
C ASN A 40 -12.82 -7.00 -7.41
N ASP A 41 -12.42 -7.09 -6.14
CA ASP A 41 -13.26 -6.62 -5.03
C ASP A 41 -13.47 -5.10 -5.16
N GLY A 42 -14.65 -4.63 -4.75
CA GLY A 42 -15.02 -3.22 -4.77
C GLY A 42 -15.41 -2.66 -6.14
N VAL A 43 -15.48 -3.46 -7.21
CA VAL A 43 -15.93 -2.94 -8.53
C VAL A 43 -17.41 -2.56 -8.53
N ASP A 44 -18.22 -3.19 -7.68
CA ASP A 44 -19.64 -2.88 -7.51
C ASP A 44 -19.87 -1.81 -6.41
N ASP A 45 -18.80 -1.28 -5.81
CA ASP A 45 -18.86 -0.21 -4.82
C ASP A 45 -19.36 1.08 -5.50
N PRO A 46 -20.34 1.81 -4.92
CA PRO A 46 -20.82 3.07 -5.50
C PRO A 46 -19.71 4.12 -5.73
N ASP A 47 -18.61 4.04 -4.98
CA ASP A 47 -17.48 4.96 -5.12
C ASP A 47 -16.46 4.50 -6.18
N ALA A 48 -16.65 3.32 -6.80
CA ALA A 48 -15.79 2.84 -7.87
C ALA A 48 -15.85 3.77 -9.08
N LEU A 49 -14.67 4.14 -9.60
CA LEU A 49 -14.58 4.96 -10.80
C LEU A 49 -14.91 4.09 -12.03
N THR A 50 -15.87 4.56 -12.83
CA THR A 50 -16.17 4.00 -14.15
C THR A 50 -15.93 5.02 -15.26
N PHE A 51 -15.35 4.59 -16.38
CA PHE A 51 -15.07 5.44 -17.54
C PHE A 51 -14.98 4.62 -18.83
N ASP A 52 -15.43 5.20 -19.95
CA ASP A 52 -15.40 4.52 -21.26
C ASP A 52 -14.05 4.72 -21.96
N TRP A 53 -13.16 3.73 -21.82
CA TRP A 53 -11.89 3.72 -22.54
C TRP A 53 -11.35 2.29 -22.72
N PRO A 54 -11.74 1.57 -23.80
CA PRO A 54 -11.39 0.17 -24.02
C PRO A 54 -9.88 -0.12 -24.11
N MET A 55 -9.06 0.90 -24.40
CA MET A 55 -7.60 0.81 -24.46
C MET A 55 -6.97 0.45 -23.11
N LEU A 56 -7.69 0.72 -22.01
CA LEU A 56 -7.22 0.56 -20.63
C LEU A 56 -8.05 -0.50 -19.90
N SER A 57 -7.39 -1.52 -19.35
CA SER A 57 -8.04 -2.50 -18.47
C SER A 57 -7.34 -2.56 -17.12
N ILE A 58 -8.11 -2.64 -16.05
CA ILE A 58 -7.61 -2.70 -14.67
C ILE A 58 -8.06 -4.01 -14.04
N GLY A 59 -7.14 -4.70 -13.38
CA GLY A 59 -7.45 -5.82 -12.51
C GLY A 59 -6.85 -5.62 -11.13
N THR A 60 -7.61 -5.94 -10.09
CA THR A 60 -7.13 -5.93 -8.71
C THR A 60 -7.13 -7.34 -8.14
N GLY A 61 -6.21 -7.61 -7.23
CA GLY A 61 -6.16 -8.84 -6.46
C GLY A 61 -5.71 -8.56 -5.04
N GLN A 62 -6.28 -9.26 -4.06
CA GLN A 62 -5.91 -9.15 -2.66
C GLN A 62 -5.97 -10.49 -1.94
N TYR A 63 -5.18 -10.60 -0.87
CA TYR A 63 -5.29 -11.68 0.11
C TYR A 63 -5.91 -11.09 1.37
N GLU A 64 -7.12 -11.53 1.74
CA GLU A 64 -7.81 -11.03 2.95
C GLU A 64 -7.04 -11.35 4.23
N ALA A 65 -6.35 -12.50 4.26
CA ALA A 65 -5.52 -12.91 5.38
C ALA A 65 -4.33 -11.96 5.63
N GLY A 66 -3.90 -11.19 4.61
CA GLY A 66 -2.82 -10.22 4.74
C GLY A 66 -3.15 -9.13 5.76
N PRO A 67 -4.15 -8.28 5.53
CA PRO A 67 -4.69 -7.90 4.23
C PRO A 67 -3.66 -7.12 3.40
N THR A 68 -3.47 -7.48 2.13
CA THR A 68 -2.57 -6.79 1.17
C THR A 68 -2.98 -7.14 -0.27
N GLY A 69 -2.50 -6.41 -1.27
CA GLY A 69 -2.88 -6.68 -2.65
C GLY A 69 -2.07 -5.96 -3.73
N VAL A 70 -2.55 -6.10 -4.96
CA VAL A 70 -1.96 -5.63 -6.21
C VAL A 70 -3.03 -5.04 -7.12
N THR A 71 -2.65 -4.02 -7.87
CA THR A 71 -3.46 -3.37 -8.90
C THR A 71 -2.65 -3.35 -10.20
N VAL A 72 -3.18 -3.99 -11.24
CA VAL A 72 -2.56 -4.11 -12.56
C VAL A 72 -3.35 -3.25 -13.54
N ILE A 73 -2.69 -2.23 -14.09
CA ILE A 73 -3.23 -1.39 -15.16
C ILE A 73 -2.55 -1.82 -16.47
N ARG A 74 -3.29 -2.43 -17.39
CA ARG A 74 -2.76 -2.93 -18.67
C ARG A 74 -3.35 -2.17 -19.85
N PHE A 75 -2.54 -2.07 -20.90
CA PHE A 75 -2.90 -1.43 -22.16
C PHE A 75 -3.08 -2.50 -23.25
N GLY A 76 -4.09 -2.35 -24.09
CA GLY A 76 -4.34 -3.27 -25.23
C GLY A 76 -3.25 -3.26 -26.34
N ARG A 77 -2.23 -2.41 -26.23
CA ARG A 77 -1.00 -2.42 -27.01
C ARG A 77 0.13 -1.76 -26.21
N LYS A 78 1.36 -1.80 -26.74
CA LYS A 78 2.46 -1.01 -26.18
C LYS A 78 2.15 0.49 -26.31
N VAL A 79 2.45 1.22 -25.24
CA VAL A 79 2.18 2.65 -25.09
C VAL A 79 3.42 3.37 -24.57
N HIS A 80 3.57 4.65 -24.92
CA HIS A 80 4.71 5.45 -24.49
C HIS A 80 4.59 5.84 -23.02
N GLY A 81 5.70 5.78 -22.28
CA GLY A 81 5.72 6.10 -20.87
C GLY A 81 6.96 6.87 -20.43
N ALA A 82 6.79 7.66 -19.37
CA ALA A 82 7.87 8.26 -18.60
C ALA A 82 7.63 8.00 -17.10
N VAL A 83 8.67 8.18 -16.29
CA VAL A 83 8.58 8.07 -14.83
C VAL A 83 9.22 9.28 -14.16
N ASP A 84 8.73 9.65 -12.98
CA ASP A 84 9.35 10.59 -12.07
C ASP A 84 9.42 9.96 -10.67
N VAL A 85 10.64 9.68 -10.19
CA VAL A 85 10.92 9.04 -8.89
C VAL A 85 11.53 10.09 -7.97
N ARG A 86 10.94 10.33 -6.79
CA ARG A 86 11.38 11.41 -5.90
C ARG A 86 11.60 11.03 -4.45
N GLY A 87 10.79 10.11 -3.92
CA GLY A 87 10.97 9.68 -2.53
C GLY A 87 12.36 9.10 -2.28
N GLY A 88 12.85 9.18 -1.04
CA GLY A 88 14.17 8.65 -0.66
C GLY A 88 14.27 7.13 -0.57
N GLY A 89 13.15 6.40 -0.53
CA GLY A 89 13.10 4.93 -0.44
C GLY A 89 12.26 4.24 -1.51
N PRO A 90 12.46 4.50 -2.82
CA PRO A 90 11.59 3.96 -3.87
C PRO A 90 11.84 2.46 -4.08
N GLY A 91 10.76 1.69 -4.20
CA GLY A 91 10.81 0.30 -4.67
C GLY A 91 10.20 0.24 -6.07
N THR A 92 11.03 0.04 -7.11
CA THR A 92 10.57 0.01 -8.50
C THR A 92 11.15 -1.17 -9.28
N VAL A 93 10.42 -1.63 -10.29
CA VAL A 93 10.91 -2.55 -11.32
C VAL A 93 10.81 -1.86 -12.68
N ASN A 94 11.88 -1.95 -13.47
CA ASN A 94 11.99 -1.40 -14.84
C ASN A 94 11.79 0.12 -14.98
N ALA A 95 11.61 0.88 -13.89
CA ALA A 95 11.47 2.33 -13.96
C ALA A 95 12.62 3.04 -14.68
N PRO A 96 13.92 2.68 -14.50
CA PRO A 96 15.01 3.33 -15.24
C PRO A 96 14.87 3.25 -16.76
N TYR A 97 14.20 2.24 -17.32
CA TYR A 97 13.93 2.15 -18.75
C TYR A 97 13.09 3.33 -19.26
N LEU A 98 12.18 3.85 -18.43
CA LEU A 98 11.33 5.00 -18.74
C LEU A 98 12.00 6.35 -18.47
N ASP A 99 13.19 6.36 -17.86
CA ASP A 99 13.93 7.58 -17.52
C ASP A 99 14.99 7.95 -18.58
N LEU A 100 15.46 6.96 -19.33
CA LEU A 100 16.67 7.03 -20.16
C LEU A 100 16.61 7.92 -21.40
N GLY A 101 15.59 8.78 -21.55
CA GLY A 101 15.47 9.67 -22.70
C GLY A 101 15.44 8.94 -24.04
N TYR A 102 15.09 7.65 -24.05
CA TYR A 102 14.96 6.86 -25.26
C TYR A 102 13.89 7.48 -26.17
N VAL A 103 14.06 7.25 -27.47
CA VAL A 103 13.16 7.81 -28.49
C VAL A 103 11.72 7.31 -28.28
N GLN A 104 11.55 6.05 -27.83
CA GLN A 104 10.24 5.41 -27.63
C GLN A 104 10.28 4.39 -26.46
N PRO A 105 10.33 4.84 -25.19
CA PRO A 105 10.14 3.95 -24.04
C PRO A 105 8.69 3.47 -24.02
N GLU A 106 8.49 2.18 -24.33
CA GLU A 106 7.16 1.58 -24.43
C GLU A 106 6.92 0.50 -23.39
N LEU A 107 5.71 0.46 -22.84
CA LEU A 107 5.29 -0.52 -21.84
C LEU A 107 3.91 -1.11 -22.18
N ASP A 108 3.63 -2.28 -21.61
CA ASP A 108 2.37 -3.02 -21.73
C ASP A 108 1.46 -2.85 -20.50
N ALA A 109 2.07 -2.67 -19.32
CA ALA A 109 1.34 -2.54 -18.06
C ALA A 109 2.12 -1.74 -17.01
N VAL A 110 1.37 -1.11 -16.11
CA VAL A 110 1.85 -0.53 -14.85
C VAL A 110 1.26 -1.35 -13.70
N VAL A 111 2.10 -1.81 -12.78
CA VAL A 111 1.72 -2.64 -11.65
C VAL A 111 2.03 -1.91 -10.34
N LEU A 112 1.03 -1.75 -9.50
CA LEU A 112 1.13 -1.15 -8.17
C LEU A 112 0.85 -2.25 -7.15
N ALA A 113 1.65 -2.37 -6.08
CA ALA A 113 1.44 -3.42 -5.09
C ALA A 113 1.82 -3.02 -3.66
N GLY A 114 1.22 -3.70 -2.68
CA GLY A 114 1.68 -3.74 -1.29
C GLY A 114 2.89 -4.66 -1.11
N GLY A 115 3.17 -5.05 0.13
CA GLY A 115 4.20 -6.05 0.43
C GLY A 115 5.64 -5.57 0.28
N SER A 116 5.89 -4.25 0.21
CA SER A 116 7.23 -3.67 0.13
C SER A 116 8.08 -4.33 -0.98
N TRP A 117 9.39 -4.45 -0.80
CA TRP A 117 10.29 -5.09 -1.75
C TRP A 117 9.92 -6.53 -2.14
N TYR A 118 9.19 -7.28 -1.30
CA TYR A 118 8.70 -8.61 -1.67
C TYR A 118 7.61 -8.53 -2.76
N GLY A 119 6.77 -7.48 -2.71
CA GLY A 119 5.76 -7.22 -3.73
C GLY A 119 6.31 -6.83 -5.11
N LEU A 120 7.61 -6.55 -5.24
CA LEU A 120 8.23 -6.29 -6.56
C LEU A 120 8.13 -7.50 -7.50
N GLU A 121 7.99 -8.71 -6.95
CA GLU A 121 7.70 -9.92 -7.74
C GLU A 121 6.43 -9.77 -8.58
N ALA A 122 5.41 -9.07 -8.06
CA ALA A 122 4.15 -8.85 -8.78
C ALA A 122 4.37 -8.18 -10.15
N VAL A 123 5.34 -7.26 -10.24
CA VAL A 123 5.62 -6.54 -11.49
C VAL A 123 6.17 -7.49 -12.56
N THR A 124 7.15 -8.34 -12.21
CA THR A 124 7.76 -9.28 -13.18
C THR A 124 6.85 -10.48 -13.44
N ALA A 125 5.98 -10.84 -12.50
CA ALA A 125 4.96 -11.87 -12.66
C ALA A 125 3.97 -11.52 -13.78
N VAL A 126 3.62 -10.24 -13.97
CA VAL A 126 2.78 -9.78 -15.08
C VAL A 126 3.46 -9.98 -16.44
N ASN A 127 4.77 -9.73 -16.55
CA ASN A 127 5.53 -10.10 -17.77
C ASN A 127 5.44 -11.60 -18.06
N THR A 128 5.57 -12.41 -17.01
CA THR A 128 5.47 -13.86 -17.14
C THR A 128 4.06 -14.28 -17.58
N ALA A 129 3.00 -13.69 -17.04
CA ALA A 129 1.63 -13.96 -17.50
C ALA A 129 1.42 -13.57 -18.97
N MET A 130 1.89 -12.39 -19.40
CA MET A 130 1.82 -11.98 -20.80
C MET A 130 2.49 -12.99 -21.74
N LYS A 131 3.63 -13.56 -21.33
CA LYS A 131 4.34 -14.59 -22.09
C LYS A 131 3.62 -15.93 -22.08
N ASP A 132 3.19 -16.40 -20.91
CA ASP A 132 2.56 -17.71 -20.74
C ASP A 132 1.17 -17.78 -21.38
N ASP A 133 0.44 -16.65 -21.40
CA ASP A 133 -0.88 -16.53 -22.04
C ASP A 133 -0.77 -16.27 -23.56
N GLY A 134 0.45 -16.19 -24.12
CA GLY A 134 0.70 -15.97 -25.56
C GLY A 134 0.44 -14.55 -26.06
N TYR A 135 0.17 -13.59 -25.17
CA TYR A 135 -0.02 -12.17 -25.52
C TYR A 135 1.30 -11.52 -25.99
N ARG A 136 2.42 -11.90 -25.36
CA ARG A 136 3.78 -11.53 -25.72
C ARG A 136 4.63 -12.78 -25.92
N GLY A 137 5.74 -12.64 -26.63
CA GLY A 137 6.61 -13.76 -27.01
C GLY A 137 8.02 -13.64 -26.44
N GLY A 138 8.89 -14.58 -26.86
CA GLY A 138 10.32 -14.56 -26.55
C GLY A 138 11.19 -13.91 -27.64
N HIS A 139 10.60 -13.48 -28.76
CA HIS A 139 11.35 -12.80 -29.82
C HIS A 139 11.65 -11.35 -29.39
N TRP A 140 12.83 -10.83 -29.73
CA TRP A 140 13.36 -9.56 -29.20
C TRP A 140 12.45 -8.34 -29.42
N ASN A 141 11.64 -8.34 -30.48
CA ASN A 141 10.68 -7.28 -30.80
C ASN A 141 9.26 -7.51 -30.24
N ASN A 142 9.04 -8.58 -29.47
CA ASN A 142 7.73 -8.93 -28.89
C ASN A 142 7.84 -9.33 -27.42
N VAL A 143 8.82 -8.78 -26.69
CA VAL A 143 8.98 -9.01 -25.25
C VAL A 143 8.00 -8.10 -24.48
N GLY A 144 7.25 -8.67 -23.56
CA GLY A 144 6.37 -7.91 -22.67
C GLY A 144 7.15 -7.03 -21.71
N LEU A 145 6.64 -5.82 -21.45
CA LEU A 145 7.24 -4.91 -20.48
C LEU A 145 6.20 -4.33 -19.53
N ALA A 146 6.17 -4.86 -18.32
CA ALA A 146 5.54 -4.28 -17.16
C ALA A 146 6.57 -3.43 -16.40
N VAL A 147 6.12 -2.26 -15.96
CA VAL A 147 6.81 -1.43 -14.97
C VAL A 147 5.95 -1.37 -13.72
N GLY A 148 6.53 -0.97 -12.60
CA GLY A 148 5.74 -0.89 -11.39
C GLY A 148 6.52 -0.50 -10.16
N SER A 149 5.77 -0.23 -9.11
CA SER A 149 6.28 0.23 -7.83
C SER A 149 5.44 -0.31 -6.68
N ILE A 150 6.00 -0.22 -5.48
CA ILE A 150 5.42 -0.82 -4.27
C ILE A 150 5.23 0.19 -3.14
N ILE A 151 4.32 -0.12 -2.23
CA ILE A 151 4.23 0.52 -0.91
C ILE A 151 4.69 -0.42 0.20
N TYR A 152 5.14 0.13 1.31
CA TYR A 152 5.33 -0.64 2.55
C TYR A 152 4.02 -0.69 3.34
N ASP A 153 3.40 -1.87 3.40
CA ASP A 153 2.12 -2.09 4.10
C ASP A 153 2.20 -3.12 5.25
N PHE A 154 3.40 -3.43 5.73
CA PHE A 154 3.64 -4.30 6.89
C PHE A 154 3.70 -3.49 8.21
N GLY A 155 4.06 -4.15 9.31
CA GLY A 155 4.32 -3.51 10.60
C GLY A 155 3.04 -3.24 11.37
N GLY A 156 2.91 -2.09 12.01
CA GLY A 156 1.71 -1.66 12.75
C GLY A 156 0.44 -1.55 11.90
N ARG A 157 0.54 -1.74 10.58
CA ARG A 157 -0.61 -1.90 9.67
C ARG A 157 -1.28 -3.27 9.80
N ARG A 158 -0.49 -4.34 10.02
CA ARG A 158 -0.93 -5.76 10.06
C ARG A 158 0.05 -6.72 10.74
N LEU A 159 -0.47 -7.82 11.26
CA LEU A 159 0.16 -8.75 12.19
C LEU A 159 0.91 -9.91 11.51
N ASN A 160 1.03 -9.95 10.18
CA ASN A 160 1.71 -11.01 9.41
C ASN A 160 2.59 -10.45 8.28
N GLU A 161 3.35 -11.33 7.61
CA GLU A 161 4.19 -11.02 6.45
C GLU A 161 3.67 -11.54 5.11
N ILE A 162 2.37 -11.79 4.97
CA ILE A 162 1.79 -12.17 3.67
C ILE A 162 2.07 -11.06 2.65
N TYR A 163 2.39 -11.38 1.40
CA TYR A 163 2.68 -10.37 0.37
C TYR A 163 1.99 -10.68 -0.97
N PRO A 164 1.82 -9.68 -1.86
CA PRO A 164 1.33 -9.90 -3.21
C PRO A 164 2.37 -10.68 -4.02
N ASP A 165 2.16 -11.99 -4.15
CA ASP A 165 3.06 -12.89 -4.85
C ASP A 165 2.77 -12.97 -6.36
N LYS A 166 3.55 -13.79 -7.06
CA LYS A 166 3.32 -14.10 -8.47
C LYS A 166 1.91 -14.59 -8.77
N ARG A 167 1.32 -15.46 -7.95
CA ARG A 167 0.00 -16.05 -8.23
C ARG A 167 -1.07 -14.97 -8.24
N LEU A 168 -1.06 -14.11 -7.22
CA LEU A 168 -2.01 -13.01 -7.11
C LEU A 168 -1.88 -12.04 -8.28
N ALA A 169 -0.65 -11.65 -8.63
CA ALA A 169 -0.38 -10.70 -9.71
C ALA A 169 -0.82 -11.23 -11.09
N GLN A 170 -0.54 -12.51 -11.39
CA GLN A 170 -0.98 -13.13 -12.63
C GLN A 170 -2.51 -13.26 -12.70
N ALA A 171 -3.15 -13.58 -11.57
CA ALA A 171 -4.61 -13.65 -11.49
C ALA A 171 -5.26 -12.26 -11.69
N ALA A 172 -4.74 -11.22 -11.03
CA ALA A 172 -5.19 -9.85 -11.23
C ALA A 172 -5.02 -9.38 -12.67
N TYR A 173 -3.87 -9.67 -13.31
CA TYR A 173 -3.66 -9.36 -14.73
C TYR A 173 -4.70 -10.01 -15.66
N ARG A 174 -5.05 -11.27 -15.40
CA ARG A 174 -6.05 -12.02 -16.20
C ARG A 174 -7.48 -11.56 -15.92
N ALA A 175 -7.75 -11.11 -14.70
CA ALA A 175 -9.04 -10.59 -14.29
C ALA A 175 -9.29 -9.13 -14.75
N ALA A 176 -8.33 -8.48 -15.41
CA ALA A 176 -8.45 -7.07 -15.76
C ALA A 176 -9.67 -6.78 -16.65
N GLN A 177 -10.45 -5.77 -16.27
CA GLN A 177 -11.67 -5.32 -16.93
C GLN A 177 -11.51 -3.89 -17.47
N PRO A 178 -12.13 -3.55 -18.61
CA PRO A 178 -12.03 -2.21 -19.16
C PRO A 178 -12.75 -1.18 -18.29
N GLY A 179 -12.11 -0.04 -18.06
CA GLY A 179 -12.81 1.17 -17.61
C GLY A 179 -13.40 1.17 -16.20
N ILE A 180 -12.98 0.27 -15.31
CA ILE A 180 -13.48 0.20 -13.93
C ILE A 180 -12.33 0.12 -12.92
N PHE A 181 -12.39 0.93 -11.87
CA PHE A 181 -11.35 1.00 -10.83
C PHE A 181 -12.01 1.12 -9.45
N PRO A 182 -11.82 0.13 -8.55
CA PRO A 182 -12.34 0.21 -7.19
C PRO A 182 -11.52 1.25 -6.39
N VAL A 183 -12.19 2.15 -5.68
CA VAL A 183 -11.57 3.22 -4.87
C VAL A 183 -11.64 2.85 -3.38
N GLY A 184 -10.62 3.21 -2.61
CA GLY A 184 -10.51 2.90 -1.17
C GLY A 184 -9.60 1.70 -0.89
N PRO A 185 -9.88 0.88 0.13
CA PRO A 185 -8.98 -0.17 0.61
C PRO A 185 -9.07 -1.45 -0.24
N TYR A 186 -8.79 -1.34 -1.53
CA TYR A 186 -8.78 -2.45 -2.49
C TYR A 186 -7.41 -2.59 -3.16
N GLY A 187 -7.10 -3.79 -3.69
CA GLY A 187 -5.89 -4.03 -4.49
C GLY A 187 -4.61 -3.55 -3.79
N ALA A 188 -3.82 -2.72 -4.45
CA ALA A 188 -2.59 -2.16 -3.90
C ALA A 188 -2.81 -1.23 -2.68
N GLY A 189 -4.00 -0.62 -2.57
CA GLY A 189 -4.38 0.25 -1.46
C GLY A 189 -4.90 -0.48 -0.22
N ARG A 190 -4.95 -1.82 -0.25
CA ARG A 190 -5.64 -2.66 0.75
C ARG A 190 -5.32 -2.34 2.21
N SER A 191 -4.08 -1.98 2.50
CA SER A 191 -3.58 -1.62 3.84
C SER A 191 -2.82 -0.29 3.86
N ALA A 192 -3.10 0.60 2.90
CA ALA A 192 -2.48 1.92 2.84
C ALA A 192 -2.94 2.80 4.01
N MET A 193 -2.03 3.63 4.53
CA MET A 193 -2.29 4.57 5.62
C MET A 193 -1.58 5.90 5.38
N THR A 194 -2.09 6.98 5.97
CA THR A 194 -1.54 8.33 5.82
C THR A 194 -1.31 9.03 7.17
N GLY A 195 -0.36 9.97 7.19
CA GLY A 195 -0.10 10.85 8.31
C GLY A 195 0.73 10.23 9.43
N GLY A 196 1.53 9.21 9.12
CA GLY A 196 2.41 8.52 10.06
C GLY A 196 3.40 9.46 10.76
N LEU A 197 3.84 10.54 10.10
CA LEU A 197 4.77 11.52 10.68
C LEU A 197 4.24 12.17 11.96
N PHE A 198 2.93 12.45 11.98
CA PHE A 198 2.26 13.14 13.07
C PHE A 198 1.49 12.20 14.00
N GLY A 199 1.62 10.89 13.77
CA GLY A 199 0.80 9.87 14.44
C GLY A 199 -0.69 9.95 14.08
N CYS A 200 -1.07 10.57 12.96
CA CYS A 200 -2.47 10.56 12.51
C CYS A 200 -2.93 9.14 12.20
N ASN A 201 -2.07 8.36 11.55
CA ASN A 201 -2.27 6.95 11.20
C ASN A 201 -3.69 6.67 10.66
N ALA A 202 -4.18 7.53 9.78
CA ALA A 202 -5.51 7.36 9.18
C ALA A 202 -5.45 6.25 8.13
N ARG A 203 -6.54 5.50 8.00
CA ARG A 203 -6.74 4.57 6.88
C ARG A 203 -6.81 5.37 5.58
N SER A 204 -6.17 4.83 4.56
CA SER A 204 -6.14 5.35 3.21
C SER A 204 -6.37 4.18 2.24
N GLY A 205 -6.04 4.38 0.97
CA GLY A 205 -6.34 3.41 -0.06
C GLY A 205 -5.75 3.75 -1.42
N GLN A 206 -6.39 3.20 -2.44
CA GLN A 206 -6.17 3.59 -3.82
C GLN A 206 -7.29 4.53 -4.28
N GLY A 207 -6.97 5.50 -5.12
CA GLY A 207 -7.92 6.48 -5.62
C GLY A 207 -7.72 6.76 -7.09
N ALA A 208 -8.75 7.30 -7.74
CA ALA A 208 -8.74 7.57 -9.16
C ALA A 208 -9.66 8.72 -9.53
N ALA A 209 -9.36 9.39 -10.64
CA ALA A 209 -10.25 10.40 -11.22
C ALA A 209 -10.09 10.43 -12.74
N PHE A 210 -11.18 10.75 -13.44
CA PHE A 210 -11.24 10.77 -14.90
C PHE A 210 -11.88 12.05 -15.41
N ARG A 211 -11.37 12.55 -16.55
CA ARG A 211 -12.02 13.61 -17.31
C ARG A 211 -11.79 13.41 -18.81
N GLN A 212 -12.82 13.72 -19.58
CA GLN A 212 -12.75 13.84 -21.02
C GLN A 212 -13.03 15.28 -21.46
N ILE A 213 -12.21 15.81 -22.37
CA ILE A 213 -12.32 17.15 -22.95
C ILE A 213 -12.22 16.99 -24.47
N GLY A 214 -13.36 17.08 -25.16
CA GLY A 214 -13.46 16.69 -26.57
C GLY A 214 -13.06 15.22 -26.73
N ASP A 215 -12.08 14.95 -27.59
CA ASP A 215 -11.54 13.60 -27.79
C ASP A 215 -10.42 13.25 -26.80
N VAL A 216 -9.88 14.23 -26.07
CA VAL A 216 -8.78 14.00 -25.12
C VAL A 216 -9.34 13.42 -23.83
N LYS A 217 -8.84 12.25 -23.44
CA LYS A 217 -9.16 11.54 -22.21
C LYS A 217 -7.96 11.58 -21.27
N ILE A 218 -8.20 11.87 -20.00
CA ILE A 218 -7.19 11.88 -18.94
C ILE A 218 -7.76 11.09 -17.76
N VAL A 219 -7.07 10.03 -17.35
CA VAL A 219 -7.35 9.30 -16.11
C VAL A 219 -6.11 9.26 -15.25
N VAL A 220 -6.29 9.35 -13.94
CA VAL A 220 -5.20 9.21 -12.98
C VAL A 220 -5.55 8.18 -11.92
N PHE A 221 -4.52 7.52 -11.40
CA PHE A 221 -4.61 6.53 -10.33
C PHE A 221 -3.53 6.80 -9.31
N THR A 222 -3.82 6.54 -8.03
CA THR A 222 -2.84 6.68 -6.95
C THR A 222 -3.10 5.65 -5.87
N VAL A 223 -2.04 5.26 -5.15
CA VAL A 223 -2.11 4.52 -3.89
C VAL A 223 -1.43 5.37 -2.84
N VAL A 224 -2.19 5.89 -1.87
CA VAL A 224 -1.72 6.88 -0.91
C VAL A 224 -1.36 6.20 0.41
N ASN A 225 -0.10 5.79 0.55
CA ASN A 225 0.47 5.31 1.82
C ASN A 225 1.48 6.33 2.36
N ALA A 226 1.07 7.60 2.45
CA ALA A 226 1.98 8.73 2.64
C ALA A 226 2.48 8.91 4.08
N LEU A 227 3.73 9.36 4.23
CA LEU A 227 4.26 9.80 5.52
C LEU A 227 3.47 11.01 6.05
N GLY A 228 3.24 11.98 5.17
CA GLY A 228 2.43 13.15 5.44
C GLY A 228 0.93 12.86 5.45
N VAL A 229 0.14 13.89 5.77
CA VAL A 229 -1.32 13.84 5.80
C VAL A 229 -1.91 14.21 4.45
N VAL A 230 -3.06 13.62 4.13
CA VAL A 230 -3.90 14.06 3.01
C VAL A 230 -4.65 15.35 3.37
N THR A 231 -4.65 16.30 2.44
CA THR A 231 -5.28 17.61 2.62
C THR A 231 -6.30 17.93 1.54
N ASP A 232 -7.38 18.59 1.92
CA ASP A 232 -8.33 19.20 1.00
C ASP A 232 -7.76 20.48 0.37
N ARG A 233 -8.57 21.11 -0.49
CA ARG A 233 -8.18 22.32 -1.24
C ARG A 233 -8.06 23.58 -0.37
N ASP A 234 -8.65 23.57 0.82
CA ASP A 234 -8.52 24.62 1.82
C ASP A 234 -7.34 24.37 2.78
N GLY A 235 -6.62 23.26 2.59
CA GLY A 235 -5.45 22.85 3.38
C GLY A 235 -5.81 22.15 4.70
N LYS A 236 -7.08 21.76 4.89
CA LYS A 236 -7.53 20.97 6.05
C LYS A 236 -7.16 19.52 5.88
N VAL A 237 -6.82 18.87 6.98
CA VAL A 237 -6.51 17.44 7.02
C VAL A 237 -7.81 16.65 6.85
N VAL A 238 -7.85 15.77 5.85
CA VAL A 238 -9.08 15.04 5.48
C VAL A 238 -9.42 13.94 6.48
N ALA A 239 -8.40 13.24 6.97
CA ALA A 239 -8.57 12.22 7.99
C ALA A 239 -7.34 12.13 8.90
N CYS A 240 -7.59 12.04 10.19
CA CYS A 240 -6.57 11.86 11.21
C CYS A 240 -7.22 11.29 12.47
N HIS A 241 -6.64 10.28 13.10
CA HIS A 241 -6.94 10.00 14.49
C HIS A 241 -6.23 11.04 15.33
N ALA A 242 -6.84 12.21 15.55
CA ALA A 242 -6.21 13.32 16.25
C ALA A 242 -6.02 13.02 17.75
N GLY A 243 -5.01 13.62 18.37
CA GLY A 243 -4.82 13.55 19.82
C GLY A 243 -5.81 14.45 20.55
N SER A 244 -5.98 14.26 21.86
CA SER A 244 -6.97 15.01 22.65
C SER A 244 -6.74 16.54 22.69
N GLY A 245 -5.48 16.97 22.52
CA GLY A 245 -5.09 18.38 22.47
C GLY A 245 -5.11 19.01 21.08
N TRP A 246 -5.56 18.28 20.05
CA TRP A 246 -5.51 18.76 18.66
C TRP A 246 -6.75 19.59 18.30
N PRO A 247 -6.61 20.61 17.44
CA PRO A 247 -7.76 21.35 16.91
C PRO A 247 -8.73 20.44 16.13
N GLU A 248 -10.04 20.71 16.22
CA GLU A 248 -11.06 19.98 15.44
C GLU A 248 -10.89 20.23 13.93
N ASP A 249 -10.71 21.49 13.51
CA ASP A 249 -10.50 21.86 12.10
C ASP A 249 -9.01 21.93 11.74
N LEU A 250 -8.28 20.84 11.95
CA LEU A 250 -6.83 20.78 11.78
C LEU A 250 -6.39 21.11 10.33
N ALA A 251 -5.53 22.12 10.17
CA ALA A 251 -4.86 22.38 8.90
C ALA A 251 -3.43 21.80 8.88
N ALA A 252 -3.00 21.27 7.73
CA ALA A 252 -1.67 20.64 7.64
C ALA A 252 -0.52 21.64 7.88
N HIS A 253 -0.69 22.90 7.48
CA HIS A 253 0.33 23.92 7.74
C HIS A 253 0.51 24.20 9.24
N GLU A 254 -0.51 23.99 10.07
CA GLU A 254 -0.42 24.12 11.53
C GLU A 254 0.44 23.00 12.11
N LEU A 255 0.23 21.75 11.65
CA LEU A 255 1.09 20.61 11.99
C LEU A 255 2.56 20.86 11.61
N LEU A 256 2.78 21.36 10.39
CA LEU A 256 4.13 21.64 9.89
C LEU A 256 4.80 22.77 10.69
N ASN A 257 4.10 23.89 10.93
CA ASN A 257 4.63 25.04 11.67
C ASN A 257 4.94 24.72 13.13
N ALA A 258 4.16 23.82 13.75
CA ALA A 258 4.38 23.38 15.12
C ALA A 258 5.46 22.30 15.25
N SER A 259 6.09 21.86 14.16
CA SER A 259 7.16 20.88 14.22
C SER A 259 8.38 21.42 14.99
N PRO A 260 9.06 20.62 15.84
CA PRO A 260 8.85 19.18 16.04
C PRO A 260 7.81 18.83 17.12
N ALA A 261 7.11 19.78 17.75
CA ALA A 261 6.17 19.50 18.84
C ALA A 261 4.92 18.73 18.39
N SER A 262 4.46 18.96 17.16
CA SER A 262 3.39 18.23 16.48
C SER A 262 3.75 16.78 16.10
N LEU A 263 5.03 16.40 16.21
CA LEU A 263 5.49 15.01 16.01
C LEU A 263 5.26 14.13 17.24
N GLY A 264 4.86 14.72 18.38
CA GLY A 264 4.46 13.99 19.59
C GLY A 264 3.02 13.48 19.50
N LEU A 265 2.70 12.41 20.23
CA LEU A 265 1.39 11.76 20.16
C LEU A 265 0.20 12.63 20.63
N ASP A 266 0.43 13.70 21.39
CA ASP A 266 -0.65 14.54 21.92
C ASP A 266 -0.48 16.03 21.63
N TRP A 267 0.39 16.41 20.68
CA TRP A 267 0.85 17.80 20.50
C TRP A 267 1.53 18.29 21.80
N ASN A 268 2.87 18.36 21.80
CA ASN A 268 3.72 18.62 22.99
C ASN A 268 4.03 17.39 23.89
N GLY A 269 3.62 16.18 23.51
CA GLY A 269 3.90 14.93 24.26
C GLY A 269 5.25 14.28 23.93
N GLU A 270 5.68 13.31 24.76
CA GLU A 270 6.88 12.49 24.50
C GLU A 270 6.79 11.81 23.13
N ARG A 271 7.90 11.80 22.37
CA ARG A 271 7.97 11.09 21.08
C ARG A 271 7.73 9.60 21.32
N ALA A 272 6.82 9.00 20.55
CA ALA A 272 6.72 7.55 20.48
C ALA A 272 8.09 6.95 20.13
N ALA A 273 8.40 5.80 20.70
CA ALA A 273 9.61 5.04 20.37
C ALA A 273 9.50 4.58 18.90
N GLU A 274 10.14 5.32 18.01
CA GLU A 274 10.29 5.07 16.56
C GLU A 274 8.99 5.17 15.74
N PRO A 275 8.70 6.30 15.05
CA PRO A 275 7.63 6.34 14.05
C PRO A 275 7.92 5.34 12.92
N GLU A 276 6.88 4.81 12.27
CA GLU A 276 7.08 3.92 11.12
C GLU A 276 7.66 4.69 9.92
N ARG A 277 8.97 4.55 9.72
CA ARG A 277 9.80 5.31 8.78
C ARG A 277 9.79 4.80 7.32
N LYS A 278 8.72 4.13 6.87
CA LYS A 278 8.64 3.57 5.50
C LYS A 278 7.26 3.78 4.92
N ASN A 279 7.07 4.90 4.23
CA ASN A 279 5.83 5.31 3.59
C ASN A 279 6.07 5.46 2.08
N THR A 280 5.02 5.51 1.26
CA THR A 280 5.14 5.66 -0.19
C THR A 280 3.79 6.06 -0.81
N THR A 281 3.78 7.04 -1.71
CA THR A 281 2.68 7.26 -2.66
C THR A 281 3.10 6.86 -4.08
N ILE A 282 2.39 5.91 -4.70
CA ILE A 282 2.65 5.45 -6.07
C ILE A 282 1.50 5.81 -6.99
N SER A 283 1.78 6.43 -8.13
CA SER A 283 0.75 7.06 -8.97
C SER A 283 0.98 6.86 -10.47
N LEU A 284 -0.09 7.01 -11.25
CA LEU A 284 -0.11 6.92 -12.70
C LEU A 284 -1.02 8.00 -13.29
N VAL A 285 -0.55 8.67 -14.33
CA VAL A 285 -1.35 9.53 -15.20
C VAL A 285 -1.39 8.88 -16.58
N VAL A 286 -2.58 8.73 -17.15
CA VAL A 286 -2.79 8.22 -18.52
C VAL A 286 -3.55 9.25 -19.33
N THR A 287 -3.04 9.57 -20.52
CA THR A 287 -3.75 10.38 -21.53
C THR A 287 -3.81 9.64 -22.86
N ASN A 288 -4.83 9.90 -23.68
CA ASN A 288 -4.84 9.44 -25.07
C ASN A 288 -4.19 10.41 -26.06
N ARG A 289 -3.77 11.58 -25.59
CA ARG A 289 -3.02 12.54 -26.39
C ARG A 289 -1.66 11.96 -26.74
N SER A 290 -1.30 11.93 -28.02
CA SER A 290 0.05 11.63 -28.48
C SER A 290 1.05 12.63 -27.89
N MET A 291 2.07 12.12 -27.21
CA MET A 291 3.09 12.89 -26.52
C MET A 291 4.46 12.26 -26.72
N SER A 292 5.47 13.08 -26.95
CA SER A 292 6.87 12.67 -26.97
C SER A 292 7.37 12.26 -25.59
N SER A 293 8.50 11.52 -25.52
CA SER A 293 9.14 11.16 -24.25
C SER A 293 9.45 12.38 -23.37
N ALA A 294 9.85 13.50 -23.99
CA ALA A 294 10.13 14.74 -23.28
C ALA A 294 8.87 15.36 -22.67
N GLU A 295 7.76 15.38 -23.42
CA GLU A 295 6.47 15.87 -22.93
C GLU A 295 5.91 15.00 -21.82
N LEU A 296 5.97 13.67 -21.95
CA LEU A 296 5.56 12.74 -20.89
C LEU A 296 6.42 12.90 -19.63
N LYS A 297 7.74 13.10 -19.77
CA LYS A 297 8.60 13.37 -18.61
C LYS A 297 8.23 14.69 -17.95
N ARG A 298 7.92 15.75 -18.72
CA ARG A 298 7.45 17.02 -18.15
C ARG A 298 6.10 16.88 -17.47
N LEU A 299 5.16 16.13 -18.06
CA LEU A 299 3.87 15.81 -17.47
C LEU A 299 4.06 15.08 -16.13
N ALA A 300 4.92 14.06 -16.09
CA ALA A 300 5.21 13.32 -14.87
C ALA A 300 5.74 14.26 -13.77
N VAL A 301 6.74 15.08 -14.09
CA VAL A 301 7.32 16.07 -13.16
C VAL A 301 6.27 17.07 -12.67
N GLN A 302 5.42 17.59 -13.55
CA GLN A 302 4.41 18.57 -13.20
C GLN A 302 3.36 17.98 -12.26
N VAL A 303 2.77 16.84 -12.62
CA VAL A 303 1.71 16.22 -11.81
C VAL A 303 2.27 15.75 -10.48
N HIS A 304 3.46 15.13 -10.46
CA HIS A 304 4.08 14.67 -9.22
C HIS A 304 4.40 15.83 -8.26
N THR A 305 4.86 16.98 -8.78
CA THR A 305 5.01 18.20 -7.97
C THR A 305 3.67 18.68 -7.41
N SER A 306 2.60 18.63 -8.21
CA SER A 306 1.29 19.12 -7.79
C SER A 306 0.65 18.32 -6.67
N MET A 307 1.09 17.06 -6.46
CA MET A 307 0.62 16.19 -5.37
C MET A 307 0.98 16.74 -3.99
N ALA A 308 2.05 17.53 -3.87
CA ALA A 308 2.43 18.20 -2.61
C ALA A 308 1.38 19.21 -2.11
N ARG A 309 0.37 19.55 -2.94
CA ARG A 309 -0.78 20.35 -2.48
C ARG A 309 -1.77 19.51 -1.68
N GLY A 310 -1.94 18.24 -2.05
CA GLY A 310 -2.89 17.30 -1.44
C GLY A 310 -2.26 16.32 -0.44
N ILE A 311 -0.93 16.27 -0.33
CA ILE A 311 -0.19 15.45 0.64
C ILE A 311 0.90 16.31 1.25
N GLN A 312 0.95 16.40 2.58
CA GLN A 312 1.87 17.32 3.27
C GLN A 312 2.46 16.70 4.56
N PRO A 313 3.81 16.58 4.69
CA PRO A 313 4.81 16.77 3.63
C PRO A 313 4.74 15.65 2.58
N PHE A 314 5.41 15.86 1.45
CA PHE A 314 5.46 14.94 0.31
C PHE A 314 6.89 14.87 -0.26
N ALA A 315 7.26 13.76 -0.92
CA ALA A 315 8.59 13.52 -1.47
C ALA A 315 9.71 13.61 -0.43
N THR A 316 9.47 13.05 0.76
CA THR A 316 10.47 13.03 1.84
C THR A 316 11.49 11.89 1.65
N GLU A 317 12.57 11.92 2.43
CA GLU A 317 13.56 10.83 2.44
C GLU A 317 13.01 9.48 2.95
N LEU A 318 11.87 9.51 3.66
CA LEU A 318 11.21 8.33 4.22
C LEU A 318 10.03 7.86 3.37
N ASP A 319 9.77 8.56 2.26
CA ASP A 319 8.78 8.16 1.26
C ASP A 319 9.44 7.45 0.08
N GLY A 320 8.72 6.53 -0.58
CA GLY A 320 9.13 5.91 -1.84
C GLY A 320 8.45 6.49 -3.08
N ASP A 321 8.08 7.77 -3.09
CA ASP A 321 7.15 8.36 -4.05
C ASP A 321 7.58 8.22 -5.53
N VAL A 322 6.67 7.68 -6.35
CA VAL A 322 6.87 7.38 -7.78
C VAL A 322 5.62 7.74 -8.57
N LEU A 323 5.78 8.47 -9.67
CA LEU A 323 4.70 8.74 -10.62
C LEU A 323 5.09 8.29 -12.04
N TYR A 324 4.21 7.54 -12.69
CA TYR A 324 4.29 7.19 -14.10
C TYR A 324 3.38 8.10 -14.93
N ALA A 325 3.83 8.52 -16.11
CA ALA A 325 2.99 9.22 -17.09
C ALA A 325 2.96 8.43 -18.39
N VAL A 326 1.78 8.14 -18.92
CA VAL A 326 1.56 7.29 -20.08
C VAL A 326 0.70 7.98 -21.12
N SER A 327 1.08 7.86 -22.39
CA SER A 327 0.27 8.26 -23.53
C SER A 327 -0.11 7.04 -24.35
N THR A 328 -1.41 6.80 -24.55
CA THR A 328 -1.88 5.80 -25.51
C THR A 328 -1.73 6.29 -26.95
N GLY A 329 -1.70 7.61 -27.20
CA GLY A 329 -1.46 8.17 -28.53
C GLY A 329 -2.59 7.90 -29.54
N GLU A 330 -3.84 7.92 -29.09
CA GLU A 330 -5.02 7.78 -29.96
C GLU A 330 -5.43 9.13 -30.59
N VAL A 331 -5.04 10.27 -29.98
CA VAL A 331 -5.35 11.62 -30.44
C VAL A 331 -4.07 12.36 -30.87
N GLU A 332 -4.05 12.87 -32.10
CA GLU A 332 -2.85 13.35 -32.79
C GLU A 332 -2.32 14.74 -32.40
N ALA A 333 -1.00 14.86 -32.55
CA ALA A 333 -0.09 16.02 -32.59
C ALA A 333 -0.47 17.33 -33.33
N GLY A 334 -1.65 17.97 -33.23
CA GLY A 334 -2.03 19.08 -34.14
C GLY A 334 -1.83 20.54 -33.65
N PRO A 335 -1.37 21.49 -34.50
CA PRO A 335 -1.51 22.92 -34.25
C PRO A 335 -2.99 23.34 -34.30
N GLY A 336 -3.52 23.90 -33.20
CA GLY A 336 -4.90 24.42 -33.13
C GLY A 336 -5.96 23.39 -32.74
N ASP A 337 -5.62 22.10 -32.69
CA ASP A 337 -6.53 21.01 -32.33
C ASP A 337 -6.05 20.32 -31.02
N GLY A 338 -6.82 20.51 -29.95
CA GLY A 338 -6.65 19.80 -28.67
C GLY A 338 -5.80 20.52 -27.62
N LEU A 339 -5.71 19.89 -26.44
CA LEU A 339 -4.98 20.42 -25.28
C LEU A 339 -3.46 20.27 -25.48
N VAL A 340 -2.70 21.31 -25.15
CA VAL A 340 -1.22 21.24 -25.11
C VAL A 340 -0.75 20.56 -23.81
N THR A 341 0.51 20.11 -23.78
CA THR A 341 1.12 19.40 -22.64
C THR A 341 0.91 20.13 -21.30
N ALA A 342 1.03 21.46 -21.26
CA ALA A 342 0.84 22.24 -20.04
C ALA A 342 -0.62 22.22 -19.54
N GLU A 343 -1.60 22.23 -20.45
CA GLU A 343 -3.03 22.17 -20.13
C GLU A 343 -3.44 20.77 -19.66
N ILE A 344 -2.92 19.72 -20.33
CA ILE A 344 -3.07 18.33 -19.88
C ILE A 344 -2.49 18.18 -18.48
N GLY A 345 -1.30 18.73 -18.23
CA GLY A 345 -0.68 18.72 -16.91
C GLY A 345 -1.52 19.44 -15.86
N ALA A 346 -2.11 20.59 -16.18
CA ALA A 346 -2.98 21.32 -15.25
C ALA A 346 -4.25 20.52 -14.91
N VAL A 347 -4.89 19.91 -15.91
CA VAL A 347 -6.07 19.06 -15.69
C VAL A 347 -5.70 17.80 -14.91
N ALA A 348 -4.62 17.12 -15.28
CA ALA A 348 -4.14 15.93 -14.59
C ALA A 348 -3.72 16.22 -13.14
N SER A 349 -3.18 17.41 -12.86
CA SER A 349 -2.86 17.86 -11.50
C SER A 349 -4.10 18.01 -10.61
N GLU A 350 -5.21 18.50 -11.16
CA GLU A 350 -6.48 18.57 -10.42
C GLU A 350 -7.11 17.20 -10.23
N LEU A 351 -7.11 16.37 -11.28
CA LEU A 351 -7.58 14.99 -11.18
C LEU A 351 -6.76 14.19 -10.17
N MET A 352 -5.45 14.42 -10.10
CA MET A 352 -4.59 13.72 -9.13
C MET A 352 -4.95 14.12 -7.70
N TRP A 353 -5.32 15.39 -7.46
CA TRP A 353 -5.83 15.81 -6.15
C TRP A 353 -7.17 15.13 -5.84
N ASP A 354 -8.09 15.07 -6.81
CA ASP A 354 -9.37 14.35 -6.65
C ASP A 354 -9.14 12.87 -6.33
N ALA A 355 -8.19 12.23 -7.01
CA ALA A 355 -7.80 10.84 -6.77
C ALA A 355 -7.21 10.66 -5.36
N ILE A 356 -6.33 11.56 -4.90
CA ILE A 356 -5.79 11.55 -3.54
C ILE A 356 -6.93 11.65 -2.52
N LEU A 357 -7.89 12.55 -2.71
CA LEU A 357 -9.05 12.71 -1.82
C LEU A 357 -9.92 11.45 -1.81
N SER A 358 -10.21 10.89 -2.99
CA SER A 358 -11.02 9.68 -3.13
C SER A 358 -10.38 8.45 -2.46
N SER A 359 -9.05 8.44 -2.30
CA SER A 359 -8.34 7.31 -1.68
C SER A 359 -8.60 7.16 -0.19
N VAL A 360 -9.11 8.20 0.48
CA VAL A 360 -9.35 8.21 1.93
C VAL A 360 -10.76 7.68 2.21
N PRO A 361 -10.91 6.46 2.75
CA PRO A 361 -12.22 5.92 3.08
C PRO A 361 -12.77 6.53 4.37
N GLU A 362 -14.02 6.20 4.69
CA GLU A 362 -14.56 6.36 6.04
C GLU A 362 -13.63 5.68 7.05
N GLN A 363 -13.27 6.40 8.12
CA GLN A 363 -12.34 5.91 9.12
C GLN A 363 -13.05 4.93 10.07
N PRO A 364 -12.43 3.80 10.44
CA PRO A 364 -13.00 2.90 11.44
C PRO A 364 -13.35 3.62 12.73
N SER A 365 -14.45 3.21 13.36
CA SER A 365 -14.82 3.61 14.72
C SER A 365 -14.99 2.38 15.60
N ALA A 366 -14.57 2.45 16.86
CA ALA A 366 -14.87 1.39 17.83
C ALA A 366 -16.24 1.66 18.48
N PRO A 367 -17.09 0.63 18.68
CA PRO A 367 -18.32 0.80 19.44
C PRO A 367 -18.02 1.22 20.88
N PRO A 368 -18.90 2.01 21.52
CA PRO A 368 -18.69 2.41 22.90
C PRO A 368 -18.73 1.20 23.84
N PRO A 369 -17.95 1.22 24.93
CA PRO A 369 -18.08 0.22 25.98
C PRO A 369 -19.49 0.20 26.58
N VAL A 370 -19.99 -0.98 26.92
CA VAL A 370 -21.24 -1.16 27.66
C VAL A 370 -20.94 -1.66 29.07
N GLN A 371 -21.77 -1.34 30.06
CA GLN A 371 -21.64 -1.95 31.38
C GLN A 371 -21.90 -3.45 31.26
N SER A 372 -21.00 -4.28 31.80
CA SER A 372 -21.13 -5.73 31.79
C SER A 372 -22.41 -6.15 32.54
N GLY A 373 -23.35 -6.75 31.81
CA GLY A 373 -24.52 -7.43 32.38
C GLY A 373 -24.44 -8.96 32.33
N GLY A 374 -23.27 -9.52 31.97
CA GLY A 374 -23.07 -10.96 31.76
C GLY A 374 -22.45 -11.67 32.97
N ASP A 375 -22.74 -12.97 33.10
CA ASP A 375 -22.23 -13.84 34.17
C ASP A 375 -20.74 -14.17 33.96
N ALA A 376 -19.96 -14.22 35.04
CA ALA A 376 -18.51 -14.45 34.98
C ALA A 376 -18.11 -15.84 34.40
N SER A 377 -19.05 -16.79 34.32
CA SER A 377 -18.85 -18.11 33.71
C SER A 377 -18.62 -18.04 32.20
N ASP A 378 -19.22 -17.07 31.52
CA ASP A 378 -19.25 -17.00 30.05
C ASP A 378 -17.93 -16.46 29.48
N LEU A 379 -17.14 -15.78 30.30
CA LEU A 379 -15.85 -15.22 29.89
C LEU A 379 -14.74 -16.28 29.76
N GLN A 380 -14.87 -17.41 30.45
CA GLN A 380 -13.87 -18.49 30.40
C GLN A 380 -13.77 -19.11 29.00
N ASP A 381 -14.86 -19.03 28.22
CA ASP A 381 -14.85 -19.49 26.83
C ASP A 381 -13.87 -18.69 25.96
N PHE A 382 -13.54 -17.45 26.33
CA PHE A 382 -12.61 -16.61 25.58
C PHE A 382 -11.15 -16.77 26.03
N VAL A 383 -10.89 -17.38 27.20
CA VAL A 383 -9.56 -17.48 27.82
C VAL A 383 -8.70 -18.51 27.11
N ARG A 384 -7.66 -18.05 26.41
CA ARG A 384 -6.66 -18.86 25.69
C ARG A 384 -5.62 -17.97 25.02
N THR A 385 -4.66 -18.60 24.33
CA THR A 385 -3.77 -17.91 23.40
C THR A 385 -4.28 -18.06 21.96
N TYR A 386 -4.35 -16.94 21.26
CA TYR A 386 -4.69 -16.87 19.83
C TYR A 386 -3.46 -16.45 19.05
N ARG A 387 -3.15 -17.18 17.98
CA ARG A 387 -2.01 -16.90 17.10
C ARG A 387 -2.51 -16.28 15.80
N PHE A 388 -2.02 -15.07 15.48
CA PHE A 388 -2.29 -14.40 14.19
C PHE A 388 -1.22 -14.71 13.15
N SER A 389 0.02 -14.89 13.61
CA SER A 389 1.18 -15.23 12.78
C SER A 389 2.28 -15.84 13.64
N PRO A 390 3.41 -16.28 13.06
CA PRO A 390 4.58 -16.65 13.85
C PRO A 390 5.07 -15.53 14.79
N LEU A 391 4.81 -14.27 14.46
CA LEU A 391 5.31 -13.12 15.21
C LEU A 391 4.28 -12.46 16.13
N ALA A 392 2.99 -12.71 15.94
CA ALA A 392 1.93 -12.04 16.68
C ALA A 392 1.01 -13.08 17.33
N SER A 393 0.93 -13.04 18.65
CA SER A 393 0.05 -13.88 19.45
C SER A 393 -0.52 -13.07 20.60
N LEU A 394 -1.78 -13.33 20.92
CA LEU A 394 -2.52 -12.67 21.99
C LEU A 394 -2.97 -13.70 23.01
N GLU A 395 -2.50 -13.56 24.23
CA GLU A 395 -3.04 -14.27 25.38
C GLU A 395 -4.22 -13.49 25.95
N VAL A 396 -5.35 -14.18 26.11
CA VAL A 396 -6.56 -13.66 26.75
C VAL A 396 -6.75 -14.38 28.07
N THR A 397 -6.89 -13.62 29.15
CA THR A 397 -7.14 -14.13 30.51
C THR A 397 -8.41 -13.52 31.10
N ALA A 398 -8.97 -14.16 32.12
CA ALA A 398 -10.13 -13.66 32.85
C ALA A 398 -9.80 -13.51 34.34
N GLU A 399 -10.04 -12.31 34.90
CA GLU A 399 -9.84 -12.03 36.33
C GLU A 399 -10.96 -11.11 36.84
N GLY A 400 -11.60 -11.50 37.95
CA GLY A 400 -12.63 -10.68 38.59
C GLY A 400 -13.81 -10.32 37.68
N GLY A 401 -14.23 -11.24 36.80
CA GLY A 401 -15.34 -11.03 35.86
C GLY A 401 -15.00 -10.10 34.68
N ARG A 402 -13.71 -9.89 34.39
CA ARG A 402 -13.22 -9.05 33.30
C ARG A 402 -12.22 -9.84 32.45
N LEU A 403 -12.12 -9.48 31.16
CA LEU A 403 -11.12 -10.03 30.26
C LEU A 403 -9.91 -9.11 30.14
N PHE A 404 -8.74 -9.71 30.00
CA PHE A 404 -7.50 -9.00 29.77
C PHE A 404 -6.76 -9.62 28.58
N GLY A 405 -6.15 -8.77 27.75
CA GLY A 405 -5.32 -9.18 26.63
C GLY A 405 -3.86 -8.83 26.88
N ARG A 406 -2.94 -9.74 26.53
CA ARG A 406 -1.49 -9.51 26.55
C ARG A 406 -0.86 -10.05 25.28
N ALA A 407 -0.09 -9.23 24.57
CA ALA A 407 0.68 -9.71 23.43
C ALA A 407 1.86 -10.56 23.91
N THR A 408 1.98 -11.77 23.38
CA THR A 408 3.01 -12.76 23.76
C THR A 408 3.97 -13.12 22.62
N GLY A 409 3.68 -12.64 21.41
CA GLY A 409 4.56 -12.80 20.25
C GLY A 409 5.75 -11.81 20.24
N GLU A 410 6.50 -11.82 19.15
CA GLU A 410 7.57 -10.84 18.91
C GLU A 410 7.04 -9.42 18.68
N ARG A 411 5.81 -9.29 18.17
CA ARG A 411 5.12 -8.03 17.88
C ARG A 411 3.96 -7.78 18.84
N ASP A 412 3.66 -6.50 19.05
CA ASP A 412 2.43 -6.07 19.68
C ASP A 412 1.22 -6.44 18.81
N VAL A 413 0.05 -6.58 19.43
CA VAL A 413 -1.24 -6.77 18.74
C VAL A 413 -1.99 -5.44 18.81
N PHE A 414 -1.59 -4.51 17.93
CA PHE A 414 -2.12 -3.13 17.88
C PHE A 414 -2.04 -2.41 19.23
N ALA A 415 -3.19 -2.13 19.86
CA ALA A 415 -3.27 -1.46 21.15
C ALA A 415 -2.80 -2.35 22.32
N ILE A 416 -2.70 -3.66 22.11
CA ILE A 416 -2.26 -4.63 23.12
C ILE A 416 -0.75 -4.83 22.98
N ARG A 417 0.00 -4.24 23.91
CA ARG A 417 1.47 -4.28 23.91
C ARG A 417 2.01 -5.52 24.61
N LYS A 418 3.27 -5.84 24.33
CA LYS A 418 4.07 -6.76 25.15
C LYS A 418 4.27 -6.14 26.54
N GLY A 419 3.88 -6.86 27.59
CA GLY A 419 4.03 -6.39 28.97
C GLY A 419 2.78 -6.58 29.82
N GLU A 420 2.31 -5.51 30.43
CA GLU A 420 1.14 -5.53 31.32
C GLU A 420 -0.14 -5.85 30.54
N PRO A 421 -0.98 -6.79 31.03
CA PRO A 421 -2.28 -7.06 30.42
C PRO A 421 -3.17 -5.82 30.39
N VAL A 422 -3.87 -5.61 29.28
CA VAL A 422 -4.82 -4.50 29.10
C VAL A 422 -6.24 -5.05 29.17
N GLU A 423 -7.13 -4.35 29.89
CA GLU A 423 -8.53 -4.75 30.01
C GLU A 423 -9.24 -4.66 28.63
N LEU A 424 -9.90 -5.75 28.25
CA LEU A 424 -10.80 -5.81 27.12
C LEU A 424 -12.20 -5.44 27.63
N GLN A 425 -12.65 -4.22 27.34
CA GLN A 425 -13.94 -3.73 27.83
C GLN A 425 -15.08 -4.24 26.94
N PRO A 426 -16.17 -4.78 27.51
CA PRO A 426 -17.28 -5.29 26.71
C PRO A 426 -17.97 -4.17 25.93
N SER A 427 -18.34 -4.46 24.69
CA SER A 427 -19.13 -3.58 23.79
C SER A 427 -20.30 -4.33 23.14
N GLY A 428 -20.39 -5.64 23.34
CA GLY A 428 -21.44 -6.55 22.88
C GLY A 428 -21.21 -7.97 23.43
N PRO A 429 -22.05 -8.96 23.10
CA PRO A 429 -21.98 -10.31 23.68
C PRO A 429 -20.62 -10.99 23.54
N ASN A 430 -20.03 -10.95 22.35
CA ASN A 430 -18.70 -11.52 22.06
C ASN A 430 -17.73 -10.44 21.56
N GLN A 431 -18.02 -9.17 21.85
CA GLN A 431 -17.30 -8.03 21.29
C GLN A 431 -16.73 -7.16 22.41
N PHE A 432 -15.45 -6.83 22.29
CA PHE A 432 -14.69 -6.07 23.25
C PHE A 432 -13.89 -4.97 22.56
N VAL A 433 -13.52 -3.94 23.32
CA VAL A 433 -12.78 -2.79 22.85
C VAL A 433 -11.69 -2.42 23.84
N ILE A 434 -10.67 -1.70 23.36
CA ILE A 434 -9.71 -1.00 24.20
C ILE A 434 -9.87 0.48 23.89
N PRO A 435 -10.41 1.30 24.82
CA PRO A 435 -10.52 2.72 24.61
C PRO A 435 -9.13 3.34 24.38
N GLY A 436 -9.03 4.20 23.37
CA GLY A 436 -7.77 4.85 23.03
C GLY A 436 -7.92 5.75 21.80
N ARG A 437 -6.82 6.44 21.47
CA ARG A 437 -6.74 7.33 20.30
C ARG A 437 -7.04 6.58 18.99
N TYR A 438 -6.50 5.38 18.85
CA TYR A 438 -6.71 4.55 17.66
C TYR A 438 -7.83 3.54 17.94
N PRO A 439 -8.88 3.50 17.11
CA PRO A 439 -9.96 2.54 17.22
C PRO A 439 -9.44 1.11 17.22
N PHE A 440 -9.81 0.35 18.25
CA PHE A 440 -9.46 -1.06 18.36
C PHE A 440 -10.64 -1.84 18.93
N SER A 441 -11.01 -2.90 18.23
CA SER A 441 -12.05 -3.82 18.67
C SER A 441 -11.66 -5.26 18.41
N VAL A 442 -12.23 -6.15 19.22
CA VAL A 442 -11.99 -7.57 19.24
C VAL A 442 -13.35 -8.26 19.22
N ARG A 443 -13.51 -9.28 18.39
CA ARG A 443 -14.70 -10.13 18.36
C ARG A 443 -14.28 -11.60 18.43
N PHE A 444 -14.91 -12.35 19.32
CA PHE A 444 -14.65 -13.79 19.45
C PHE A 444 -15.67 -14.59 18.63
N GLU A 445 -15.18 -15.52 17.81
CA GLU A 445 -15.96 -16.32 16.85
C GLU A 445 -15.53 -17.79 16.93
N GLY A 446 -16.16 -18.56 17.84
CA GLY A 446 -15.81 -19.96 18.05
C GLY A 446 -14.38 -20.12 18.59
N ASP A 447 -13.50 -20.73 17.80
CA ASP A 447 -12.08 -20.88 18.12
C ASP A 447 -11.20 -19.74 17.57
N GLU A 448 -11.81 -18.71 16.98
CA GLU A 448 -11.12 -17.57 16.38
C GLU A 448 -11.34 -16.29 17.19
N ILE A 449 -10.36 -15.40 17.07
CA ILE A 449 -10.44 -14.01 17.50
C ILE A 449 -10.23 -13.11 16.29
N VAL A 450 -11.14 -12.16 16.09
CA VAL A 450 -11.08 -11.18 15.01
C VAL A 450 -10.75 -9.82 15.60
N VAL A 451 -9.62 -9.24 15.20
CA VAL A 451 -9.27 -7.87 15.57
C VAL A 451 -9.62 -6.92 14.44
N ASN A 452 -10.12 -5.74 14.80
CA ASN A 452 -10.62 -4.71 13.88
C ASN A 452 -11.58 -5.25 12.81
N PRO A 453 -12.73 -5.87 13.19
CA PRO A 453 -13.69 -6.46 12.26
C PRO A 453 -14.09 -5.49 11.13
N GLY A 454 -14.28 -6.03 9.92
CA GLY A 454 -14.55 -5.26 8.72
C GLY A 454 -13.38 -5.30 7.73
N ARG A 455 -13.17 -4.21 7.00
CA ARG A 455 -12.18 -4.20 5.90
C ARG A 455 -10.75 -4.45 6.38
N TRP A 456 -10.32 -4.11 7.60
CA TRP A 456 -8.94 -4.36 8.05
C TRP A 456 -8.82 -5.50 9.06
N GLN A 457 -9.81 -6.39 9.05
CA GLN A 457 -9.86 -7.47 10.03
C GLN A 457 -8.67 -8.41 9.89
N GLN A 458 -8.24 -8.93 11.03
CA GLN A 458 -7.24 -9.99 11.09
C GLN A 458 -7.69 -11.04 12.08
N VAL A 459 -7.48 -12.29 11.69
CA VAL A 459 -8.00 -13.45 12.40
C VAL A 459 -6.83 -14.15 13.08
N GLY A 460 -6.97 -14.35 14.39
CA GLY A 460 -6.10 -15.22 15.17
C GLY A 460 -6.83 -16.51 15.47
N THR A 461 -6.16 -17.64 15.29
CA THR A 461 -6.73 -18.95 15.60
C THR A 461 -6.21 -19.45 16.94
N ARG A 462 -7.04 -20.25 17.62
CA ARG A 462 -6.65 -20.98 18.82
C ARG A 462 -5.33 -21.74 18.62
N HIS A 463 -4.45 -21.62 19.61
CA HIS A 463 -3.21 -22.39 19.73
C HIS A 463 -3.15 -23.12 21.08
#